data_AF-A0A955G1L9-F1
#
_entry.id   AF-A0A955G1L9-F1
#
_cell.length_a   1.000
_cell.length_b   1.000
_cell.length_c   1.000
_cell.angle_alpha   90.00
_cell.angle_beta   90.00
_cell.angle_gamma   90.00
#
_symmetry.space_group_name_H-M   'P 1'
#
loop_
_entity.id
_entity.type
_entity.pdbx_description
1 polymer ?
#
loop_
_entity_poly.entity_id
_entity_poly.type
_entity_poly.pdbx_seq_one_letter_code
_entity_poly.pdbx_strand_id
1 'polypeptide(L)'
;MNNWKQVIAVVFVTAVIVTACSGDHDTGTTPEQDQAQAIVNNRDVYNPINDVEGDNYNARQVMADDPTTIIWCSVYPTNPNVKPFTVPVVGKLTSGNKRPYPTEQVMAGGRDGYVPEDWYYPELPGPDGFYGSSGEYRYGFDPAGNYHDFYGLEVYCTSLPNIIQRNTTEILVDVDPDNLAAIQSDVRKAIGACRAINPDPSVPCDAAADALGLESEVEQ
;
A
#
# COMPACT_ATOMS: atom_id res chain seq x y z
N MET A 1 -5.64 -38.72 80.07
CA MET A 1 -5.25 -37.49 80.79
C MET A 1 -4.49 -36.60 79.83
N ASN A 2 -5.07 -35.42 79.63
CA ASN A 2 -4.67 -34.24 78.88
C ASN A 2 -3.19 -34.11 78.46
N ASN A 3 -2.98 -33.78 77.18
CA ASN A 3 -2.03 -32.76 76.72
C ASN A 3 -2.45 -32.25 75.32
N TRP A 4 -3.63 -31.61 75.27
CA TRP A 4 -4.02 -30.68 74.21
C TRP A 4 -3.83 -29.29 74.79
N LYS A 5 -2.67 -28.66 74.59
CA LYS A 5 -2.49 -27.20 74.57
C LYS A 5 -1.17 -26.93 73.82
N GLN A 6 -1.21 -25.91 72.97
CA GLN A 6 -0.09 -25.27 72.26
C GLN A 6 0.25 -25.78 70.85
N VAL A 7 -0.69 -25.66 69.91
CA VAL A 7 -0.39 -25.09 68.56
C VAL A 7 -1.68 -24.47 68.00
N ILE A 8 -1.99 -23.22 68.36
CA ILE A 8 -2.97 -22.41 67.62
C ILE A 8 -2.38 -20.99 67.47
N ALA A 9 -2.43 -20.50 66.23
CA ALA A 9 -2.26 -19.13 65.76
C ALA A 9 -0.83 -18.61 65.49
N VAL A 10 -0.18 -19.16 64.47
CA VAL A 10 0.70 -18.39 63.56
C VAL A 10 0.10 -18.45 62.15
N VAL A 11 -1.12 -17.95 61.97
CA VAL A 11 -1.81 -17.89 60.66
C VAL A 11 -2.44 -16.50 60.39
N PHE A 12 -2.10 -15.45 61.13
CA PHE A 12 -2.84 -14.18 61.01
C PHE A 12 -2.00 -12.90 60.84
N VAL A 13 -0.81 -12.96 60.22
CA VAL A 13 -0.06 -11.73 59.86
C VAL A 13 0.65 -11.82 58.50
N THR A 14 0.07 -12.50 57.51
CA THR A 14 0.65 -12.50 56.14
C THR A 14 -0.43 -12.42 55.06
N ALA A 15 -1.28 -11.38 55.12
CA ALA A 15 -2.29 -11.14 54.09
C ALA A 15 -2.63 -9.66 53.85
N VAL A 16 -1.73 -8.71 54.12
CA VAL A 16 -2.00 -7.26 53.86
C VAL A 16 -0.77 -6.47 53.35
N ILE A 17 0.16 -7.07 52.60
CA ILE A 17 1.26 -6.28 51.97
C ILE A 17 1.51 -6.69 50.51
N VAL A 18 0.45 -7.01 49.75
CA VAL A 18 0.53 -7.03 48.27
C VAL A 18 -0.78 -6.50 47.66
N THR A 19 -1.23 -5.34 48.13
CA THR A 19 -2.26 -4.54 47.46
C THR A 19 -1.85 -3.07 47.51
N ALA A 20 -0.68 -2.77 46.95
CA ALA A 20 -0.22 -1.41 46.71
C ALA A 20 0.72 -1.38 45.50
N CYS A 21 0.26 -1.99 44.40
CA CYS A 21 0.72 -1.72 43.04
C CYS A 21 -0.49 -1.83 42.09
N SER A 22 -1.68 -1.44 42.53
CA SER A 22 -2.65 -0.85 41.61
C SER A 22 -2.22 0.61 41.46
N GLY A 23 -1.15 0.82 40.69
CA GLY A 23 -1.04 2.08 39.99
C GLY A 23 -2.26 2.11 39.09
N ASP A 24 -3.30 2.83 39.51
CA ASP A 24 -4.15 3.50 38.54
C ASP A 24 -3.17 4.27 37.66
N HIS A 25 -2.81 3.67 36.53
CA HIS A 25 -2.48 4.44 35.36
C HIS A 25 -3.79 5.09 34.94
N ASP A 26 -4.20 6.09 35.72
CA ASP A 26 -5.04 7.17 35.28
C ASP A 26 -4.17 7.89 34.24
N THR A 27 -4.14 7.33 33.03
CA THR A 27 -3.80 8.07 31.84
C THR A 27 -4.95 9.03 31.66
N GLY A 28 -4.98 10.07 32.52
CA GLY A 28 -6.03 11.08 32.53
C GLY A 28 -6.10 11.63 31.12
N THR A 29 -7.09 11.12 30.38
CA THR A 29 -7.37 11.60 29.05
C THR A 29 -7.80 13.04 29.23
N THR A 30 -7.20 13.95 28.47
CA THR A 30 -7.65 15.33 28.54
C THR A 30 -9.13 15.39 28.11
N PRO A 31 -9.91 16.38 28.53
CA PRO A 31 -11.31 16.53 28.11
C PRO A 31 -11.49 16.45 26.57
N GLU A 32 -10.49 16.86 25.81
CA GLU A 32 -10.43 16.76 24.35
C GLU A 32 -10.24 15.32 23.86
N GLN A 33 -9.47 14.49 24.58
CA GLN A 33 -9.30 13.06 24.28
C GLN A 33 -10.58 12.27 24.59
N ASP A 34 -11.27 12.60 25.68
CA ASP A 34 -12.58 12.01 26.00
C ASP A 34 -13.64 12.38 24.96
N GLN A 35 -13.62 13.64 24.50
CA GLN A 35 -14.52 14.09 23.43
C GLN A 35 -14.20 13.41 22.09
N ALA A 36 -12.92 13.27 21.74
CA ALA A 36 -12.49 12.56 20.54
C ALA A 36 -12.88 11.07 20.60
N GLN A 37 -12.71 10.42 21.76
CA GLN A 37 -13.10 9.03 21.97
C GLN A 37 -14.61 8.85 21.90
N ALA A 38 -15.40 9.77 22.46
CA ALA A 38 -16.86 9.76 22.35
C ALA A 38 -17.33 9.94 20.90
N ILE A 39 -16.64 10.77 20.10
CA ILE A 39 -16.92 10.93 18.66
C ILE A 39 -16.60 9.63 17.92
N VAL A 40 -15.46 8.99 18.19
CA VAL A 40 -15.08 7.72 17.55
C VAL A 40 -16.04 6.60 17.92
N ASN A 41 -16.43 6.51 19.19
CA ASN A 41 -17.35 5.48 19.70
C ASN A 41 -18.78 5.65 19.16
N ASN A 42 -19.17 6.86 18.76
CA ASN A 42 -20.49 7.16 18.18
C ASN A 42 -20.46 7.31 16.65
N ARG A 43 -19.32 7.08 15.99
CA ARG A 43 -19.29 7.01 14.53
C ARG A 43 -19.88 5.67 14.12
N ASP A 44 -20.85 5.72 13.21
CA ASP A 44 -21.24 4.53 12.47
C ASP A 44 -20.00 3.91 11.83
N VAL A 45 -19.95 2.58 11.79
CA VAL A 45 -18.87 1.87 11.07
C VAL A 45 -18.86 2.40 9.65
N TYR A 46 -17.71 2.97 9.23
CA TYR A 46 -17.54 3.39 7.86
C TYR A 46 -17.71 2.17 6.97
N ASN A 47 -18.84 2.12 6.27
CA ASN A 47 -19.10 1.10 5.26
C ASN A 47 -18.65 1.69 3.92
N PRO A 48 -17.48 1.28 3.37
CA PRO A 48 -17.05 1.76 2.08
C PRO A 48 -18.10 1.40 1.02
N ILE A 49 -18.58 2.42 0.30
CA ILE A 49 -19.59 2.25 -0.76
C ILE A 49 -18.91 2.01 -2.12
N ASN A 50 -17.64 2.42 -2.26
CA ASN A 50 -16.84 2.30 -3.48
C ASN A 50 -15.64 1.38 -3.24
N ASP A 51 -15.31 0.53 -4.20
CA ASP A 51 -14.14 -0.36 -4.17
C ASP A 51 -12.95 0.25 -4.90
N VAL A 52 -12.51 1.43 -4.44
CA VAL A 52 -11.44 2.19 -5.09
C VAL A 52 -10.12 1.40 -5.16
N GLU A 53 -9.84 0.58 -4.14
CA GLU A 53 -8.64 -0.27 -4.15
C GLU A 53 -8.73 -1.36 -5.21
N GLY A 54 -9.87 -2.05 -5.31
CA GLY A 54 -10.13 -3.04 -6.35
C GLY A 54 -10.10 -2.44 -7.75
N ASP A 55 -10.67 -1.25 -7.92
CA ASP A 55 -10.65 -0.52 -9.18
C ASP A 55 -9.23 -0.10 -9.58
N ASN A 56 -8.45 0.46 -8.67
CA ASN A 56 -7.04 0.81 -8.90
C ASN A 56 -6.21 -0.44 -9.24
N TYR A 57 -6.48 -1.56 -8.54
CA TYR A 57 -5.86 -2.83 -8.82
C TYR A 57 -6.16 -3.29 -10.25
N ASN A 58 -7.43 -3.28 -10.65
CA ASN A 58 -7.85 -3.67 -12.00
C ASN A 58 -7.28 -2.76 -13.08
N ALA A 59 -7.31 -1.43 -12.88
CA ALA A 59 -6.74 -0.47 -13.81
C ALA A 59 -5.23 -0.69 -14.01
N ARG A 60 -4.49 -0.96 -12.93
CA ARG A 60 -3.07 -1.34 -13.01
C ARG A 60 -2.88 -2.63 -13.81
N GLN A 61 -3.74 -3.63 -13.62
CA GLN A 61 -3.63 -4.90 -14.35
C GLN A 61 -3.90 -4.72 -15.85
N VAL A 62 -4.89 -3.89 -16.23
CA VAL A 62 -5.15 -3.56 -17.64
C VAL A 62 -3.94 -2.89 -18.28
N MET A 63 -3.37 -1.86 -17.64
CA MET A 63 -2.16 -1.20 -18.14
C MET A 63 -0.96 -2.16 -18.23
N ALA A 64 -0.83 -3.08 -17.27
CA ALA A 64 0.27 -4.05 -17.24
C ALA A 64 0.12 -5.19 -18.27
N ASP A 65 -1.11 -5.47 -18.74
CA ASP A 65 -1.40 -6.48 -19.75
C ASP A 65 -1.30 -5.94 -21.18
N ASP A 66 -1.40 -4.61 -21.36
CA ASP A 66 -1.25 -3.97 -22.66
C ASP A 66 0.24 -3.93 -23.10
N PRO A 67 0.63 -4.66 -24.15
CA PRO A 67 2.01 -4.70 -24.62
C PRO A 67 2.45 -3.39 -25.29
N THR A 68 1.53 -2.45 -25.53
CA THR A 68 1.83 -1.13 -26.12
C THR A 68 2.04 -0.04 -25.07
N THR A 69 1.73 -0.32 -23.80
CA THR A 69 1.97 0.63 -22.70
C THR A 69 3.47 0.91 -22.57
N ILE A 70 3.83 2.19 -22.42
CA ILE A 70 5.20 2.63 -22.12
C ILE A 70 5.24 3.16 -20.69
N ILE A 71 6.10 2.57 -19.87
CA ILE A 71 6.40 3.03 -18.53
C ILE A 71 7.75 3.74 -18.56
N TRP A 72 7.80 5.00 -18.16
CA TRP A 72 9.02 5.79 -18.09
C TRP A 72 9.65 5.62 -16.71
N CYS A 73 10.73 4.86 -16.64
CA CYS A 73 11.44 4.59 -15.39
C CYS A 73 12.69 5.45 -15.29
N SER A 74 12.65 6.39 -14.36
CA SER A 74 13.75 7.30 -14.06
C SER A 74 14.57 6.81 -12.89
N VAL A 75 15.87 6.73 -13.09
CA VAL A 75 16.85 6.31 -12.09
C VAL A 75 17.56 7.53 -11.52
N TYR A 76 17.71 7.55 -10.19
CA TYR A 76 18.48 8.54 -9.46
C TYR A 76 19.70 7.88 -8.82
N PRO A 77 20.85 7.85 -9.51
CA PRO A 77 22.05 7.25 -8.94
C PRO A 77 22.50 8.00 -7.69
N THR A 78 22.92 7.25 -6.67
CA THR A 78 23.49 7.82 -5.44
C THR A 78 24.82 8.53 -5.66
N ASN A 79 25.52 8.22 -6.76
CA ASN A 79 26.75 8.90 -7.16
C ASN A 79 26.42 10.27 -7.81
N PRO A 80 26.83 11.40 -7.21
CA PRO A 80 26.49 12.73 -7.73
C PRO A 80 27.09 13.02 -9.12
N ASN A 81 28.15 12.31 -9.50
CA ASN A 81 28.80 12.46 -10.81
C ASN A 81 28.05 11.74 -11.93
N VAL A 82 27.12 10.85 -11.60
CA VAL A 82 26.26 10.19 -12.59
C VAL A 82 24.99 11.01 -12.71
N LYS A 83 24.58 11.33 -13.95
CA LYS A 83 23.34 12.05 -14.20
C LYS A 83 22.15 11.08 -14.06
N PRO A 84 20.99 11.55 -13.54
CA PRO A 84 19.76 10.80 -13.66
C PRO A 84 19.50 10.46 -15.13
N PHE A 85 18.91 9.31 -15.36
CA PHE A 85 18.56 8.85 -16.70
C PHE A 85 17.19 8.18 -16.65
N THR A 86 16.51 8.16 -17.79
CA THR A 86 15.18 7.58 -17.93
C THR A 86 15.23 6.50 -19.00
N VAL A 87 14.66 5.34 -18.68
CA VAL A 87 14.50 4.21 -19.59
C VAL A 87 13.01 4.05 -19.89
N PRO A 88 12.58 4.11 -21.16
CA PRO A 88 11.23 3.68 -21.53
C PRO A 88 11.18 2.16 -21.44
N VAL A 89 10.25 1.62 -20.68
CA VAL A 89 9.99 0.19 -20.52
C VAL A 89 8.67 -0.13 -21.19
N VAL A 90 8.66 -1.11 -22.09
CA VAL A 90 7.45 -1.59 -22.76
C VAL A 90 6.70 -2.57 -21.87
N GLY A 91 5.38 -2.44 -21.85
CA GLY A 91 4.46 -3.26 -21.08
C GLY A 91 4.63 -3.01 -19.58
N LYS A 92 5.00 -4.04 -18.83
CA LYS A 92 5.13 -4.00 -17.37
C LYS A 92 6.57 -4.22 -16.91
N LEU A 93 6.92 -3.58 -15.81
CA LEU A 93 8.05 -4.04 -15.02
C LEU A 93 7.73 -5.39 -14.40
N THR A 94 8.73 -6.26 -14.31
CA THR A 94 8.59 -7.56 -13.70
C THR A 94 9.31 -7.58 -12.36
N SER A 95 8.63 -8.10 -11.33
CA SER A 95 9.27 -8.35 -10.03
C SER A 95 10.14 -9.60 -10.13
N GLY A 96 11.35 -9.55 -9.59
CA GLY A 96 12.29 -10.68 -9.64
C GLY A 96 11.83 -11.91 -8.85
N ASN A 97 10.83 -11.76 -7.97
CA ASN A 97 10.29 -12.86 -7.18
C ASN A 97 9.13 -13.60 -7.86
N LYS A 98 8.60 -13.04 -8.97
CA LYS A 98 7.53 -13.65 -9.74
C LYS A 98 8.05 -14.84 -10.54
N ARG A 99 7.32 -15.96 -10.52
CA ARG A 99 7.72 -17.22 -11.15
C ARG A 99 6.51 -18.04 -11.62
N PRO A 100 6.66 -18.84 -12.69
CA PRO A 100 5.55 -19.63 -13.23
C PRO A 100 5.22 -20.88 -12.39
N TYR A 101 6.07 -21.24 -11.43
CA TYR A 101 5.91 -22.43 -10.60
C TYR A 101 6.03 -22.09 -9.11
N PRO A 102 5.31 -22.79 -8.22
CA PRO A 102 5.39 -22.58 -6.79
C PRO A 102 6.78 -22.95 -6.24
N THR A 103 7.17 -22.37 -5.10
CA THR A 103 8.48 -22.68 -4.48
C THR A 103 8.58 -24.09 -3.91
N GLU A 104 7.46 -24.65 -3.46
CA GLU A 104 7.45 -25.92 -2.76
C GLU A 104 6.13 -26.66 -2.95
N GLN A 105 6.18 -27.98 -2.81
CA GLN A 105 5.04 -28.87 -2.76
C GLN A 105 5.06 -29.59 -1.41
N VAL A 106 3.92 -29.58 -0.70
CA VAL A 106 3.80 -30.14 0.65
C VAL A 106 2.83 -31.32 0.60
N MET A 107 3.17 -32.43 1.26
CA MET A 107 2.21 -33.50 1.48
C MET A 107 1.17 -33.06 2.51
N ALA A 108 -0.11 -33.09 2.15
CA ALA A 108 -1.17 -33.00 3.14
C ALA A 108 -1.05 -34.24 4.04
N GLY A 109 -0.75 -34.01 5.32
CA GLY A 109 -0.57 -35.09 6.28
C GLY A 109 -1.82 -35.96 6.38
N GLY A 110 -1.73 -37.20 5.87
CA GLY A 110 -2.75 -38.21 6.07
C GLY A 110 -2.84 -38.57 7.54
N ARG A 111 -3.98 -38.28 8.17
CA ARG A 111 -4.32 -38.80 9.50
C ARG A 111 -4.58 -40.30 9.35
N ASP A 112 -3.75 -41.12 10.00
CA ASP A 112 -3.89 -42.57 10.16
C ASP A 112 -4.28 -43.39 8.91
N GLY A 113 -3.25 -43.89 8.20
CA GLY A 113 -3.32 -45.20 7.54
C GLY A 113 -4.09 -45.32 6.21
N TYR A 114 -4.71 -44.24 5.72
CA TYR A 114 -5.28 -44.18 4.38
C TYR A 114 -4.82 -42.89 3.71
N VAL A 115 -3.82 -42.98 2.82
CA VAL A 115 -3.50 -41.89 1.88
C VAL A 115 -4.23 -42.19 0.57
N PRO A 116 -4.66 -41.16 -0.15
CA PRO A 116 -3.90 -40.87 -1.35
C PRO A 116 -3.08 -39.62 -1.16
N GLU A 117 -1.90 -39.66 -1.75
CA GLU A 117 -0.84 -38.67 -1.77
C GLU A 117 -1.35 -37.29 -2.24
N ASP A 118 -2.07 -36.58 -1.38
CA ASP A 118 -2.57 -35.24 -1.68
C ASP A 118 -1.44 -34.25 -1.45
N TRP A 119 -0.54 -34.20 -2.42
CA TRP A 119 0.43 -33.12 -2.53
C TRP A 119 -0.29 -31.83 -2.92
N TYR A 120 -0.08 -30.76 -2.16
CA TYR A 120 -0.62 -29.44 -2.46
C TYR A 120 0.49 -28.40 -2.53
N TYR A 121 0.21 -27.29 -3.21
CA TYR A 121 1.07 -26.12 -3.25
C TYR A 121 0.53 -25.10 -2.25
N PRO A 122 1.25 -24.81 -1.15
CA PRO A 122 0.79 -23.83 -0.16
C PRO A 122 0.77 -22.41 -0.72
N GLU A 123 1.63 -22.14 -1.69
CA GLU A 123 1.64 -20.89 -2.43
C GLU A 123 0.56 -20.93 -3.51
N LEU A 124 -0.33 -19.94 -3.51
CA LEU A 124 -1.33 -19.76 -4.55
C LEU A 124 -0.80 -18.81 -5.63
N PRO A 125 -1.10 -19.06 -6.90
CA PRO A 125 -0.77 -18.11 -7.95
C PRO A 125 -1.55 -16.82 -7.75
N GLY A 126 -0.95 -15.69 -8.14
CA GLY A 126 -1.64 -14.41 -8.25
C GLY A 126 -2.65 -14.42 -9.40
N PRO A 127 -3.41 -13.33 -9.56
CA PRO A 127 -4.40 -13.21 -10.65
C PRO A 127 -3.76 -13.15 -12.05
N ASP A 128 -2.46 -12.88 -12.13
CA ASP A 128 -1.66 -12.99 -13.36
C ASP A 128 -1.25 -14.44 -13.68
N GLY A 129 -1.59 -15.42 -12.84
CA GLY A 129 -1.19 -16.82 -12.98
C GLY A 129 0.24 -17.11 -12.51
N PHE A 130 0.96 -16.12 -11.97
CA PHE A 130 2.32 -16.28 -11.47
C PHE A 130 2.37 -16.36 -9.94
N TYR A 131 3.25 -17.20 -9.44
CA TYR A 131 3.58 -17.35 -8.02
C TYR A 131 4.60 -16.27 -7.60
N GLY A 132 4.69 -16.01 -6.30
CA GLY A 132 5.57 -14.99 -5.73
C GLY A 132 4.92 -13.63 -5.55
N SER A 133 5.50 -12.83 -4.66
CA SER A 133 5.04 -11.47 -4.39
C SER A 133 5.41 -10.51 -5.51
N SER A 134 4.50 -9.60 -5.87
CA SER A 134 4.76 -8.44 -6.73
C SER A 134 5.46 -7.34 -5.93
N GLY A 135 6.62 -7.65 -5.32
CA GLY A 135 7.42 -6.71 -4.54
C GLY A 135 8.08 -5.64 -5.42
N GLU A 136 9.22 -5.12 -4.99
CA GLU A 136 10.00 -4.17 -5.79
C GLU A 136 10.21 -4.71 -7.21
N TYR A 137 9.72 -3.93 -8.17
CA TYR A 137 9.85 -4.20 -9.59
C TYR A 137 11.34 -4.12 -9.96
N ARG A 138 11.84 -5.19 -10.60
CA ARG A 138 13.29 -5.42 -10.77
C ARG A 138 13.75 -5.11 -12.17
N TYR A 139 13.03 -5.53 -13.20
CA TYR A 139 13.53 -5.44 -14.56
C TYR A 139 12.43 -5.18 -15.58
N GLY A 140 12.85 -4.71 -16.76
CA GLY A 140 12.00 -4.48 -17.91
C GLY A 140 12.77 -4.53 -19.22
N PHE A 141 12.06 -4.36 -20.33
CA PHE A 141 12.65 -4.28 -21.66
C PHE A 141 12.28 -2.95 -22.29
N ASP A 142 13.25 -2.31 -22.96
CA ASP A 142 12.96 -1.11 -23.73
C ASP A 142 12.31 -1.45 -25.10
N PRO A 143 11.83 -0.46 -25.87
CA PRO A 143 11.23 -0.70 -27.18
C PRO A 143 12.15 -1.37 -28.21
N ALA A 144 13.47 -1.36 -27.99
CA ALA A 144 14.45 -2.06 -28.82
C ALA A 144 14.70 -3.50 -28.34
N GLY A 145 14.08 -3.93 -27.25
CA GLY A 145 14.25 -5.25 -26.64
C GLY A 145 15.48 -5.38 -25.77
N ASN A 146 16.16 -4.27 -25.39
CA ASN A 146 17.27 -4.35 -24.45
C ASN A 146 16.73 -4.59 -23.04
N TYR A 147 17.41 -5.48 -22.31
CA TYR A 147 17.11 -5.78 -20.92
C TYR A 147 17.68 -4.71 -19.98
N HIS A 148 16.86 -4.25 -19.04
CA HIS A 148 17.24 -3.30 -18.00
C HIS A 148 16.92 -3.88 -16.62
N ASP A 149 17.95 -4.02 -15.77
CA ASP A 149 17.82 -4.39 -14.36
C ASP A 149 18.00 -3.14 -13.49
N PHE A 150 17.01 -2.90 -12.64
CA PHE A 150 16.91 -1.79 -11.73
C PHE A 150 17.32 -2.16 -10.30
N TYR A 151 17.86 -3.37 -10.08
CA TYR A 151 18.23 -3.81 -8.74
C TYR A 151 19.22 -2.87 -8.05
N GLY A 152 18.87 -2.47 -6.83
CA GLY A 152 19.71 -1.60 -5.98
C GLY A 152 19.75 -0.15 -6.46
N LEU A 153 18.87 0.23 -7.40
CA LEU A 153 18.72 1.60 -7.87
C LEU A 153 17.45 2.22 -7.30
N GLU A 154 17.51 3.50 -6.97
CA GLU A 154 16.32 4.29 -6.66
C GLU A 154 15.62 4.64 -7.98
N VAL A 155 14.43 4.05 -8.17
CA VAL A 155 13.67 4.17 -9.43
C VAL A 155 12.29 4.74 -9.16
N TYR A 156 11.92 5.69 -10.01
CA TYR A 156 10.58 6.26 -10.06
C TYR A 156 10.01 6.03 -11.46
N CYS A 157 8.88 5.33 -11.54
CA CYS A 157 8.25 4.98 -12.80
C CYS A 157 6.85 5.61 -12.93
N THR A 158 6.53 6.08 -14.12
CA THR A 158 5.29 6.80 -14.45
C THR A 158 4.84 6.44 -15.87
N SER A 159 3.54 6.59 -16.17
CA SER A 159 3.01 6.41 -17.53
C SER A 159 3.32 7.57 -18.48
N LEU A 160 3.76 8.71 -17.94
CA LEU A 160 4.12 9.90 -18.72
C LEU A 160 5.61 10.24 -18.56
N PRO A 161 6.30 10.69 -19.62
CA PRO A 161 7.70 11.10 -19.51
C PRO A 161 7.82 12.34 -18.62
N ASN A 162 8.60 12.26 -17.54
CA ASN A 162 8.88 13.40 -16.69
C ASN A 162 10.23 14.02 -17.04
N ILE A 163 10.28 15.36 -17.19
CA ILE A 163 11.52 16.10 -17.35
C ILE A 163 12.14 16.32 -15.97
N ILE A 164 13.24 15.61 -15.68
CA ILE A 164 13.95 15.76 -14.40
C ILE A 164 14.88 16.98 -14.47
N GLN A 165 14.49 18.07 -13.81
CA GLN A 165 15.35 19.25 -13.66
C GLN A 165 16.12 19.17 -12.33
N ARG A 166 17.45 18.99 -12.39
CA ARG A 166 18.34 18.85 -11.23
C ARG A 166 18.48 20.13 -10.37
N ASN A 167 17.96 21.27 -10.82
CA ASN A 167 18.34 22.59 -10.28
C ASN A 167 17.34 23.22 -9.30
N THR A 168 16.21 22.59 -9.02
CA THR A 168 15.29 23.08 -7.98
C THR A 168 14.67 21.90 -7.26
N THR A 169 15.18 21.57 -6.06
CA THR A 169 14.40 20.85 -5.03
C THR A 169 13.39 21.83 -4.39
N GLU A 170 12.65 22.54 -5.22
CA GLU A 170 11.43 23.18 -4.81
C GLU A 170 10.33 22.37 -5.48
N ILE A 171 9.47 21.74 -4.68
CA ILE A 171 8.12 21.45 -5.17
C ILE A 171 7.50 22.85 -5.25
N LEU A 172 7.67 23.52 -6.39
CA LEU A 172 6.88 24.69 -6.73
C LEU A 172 5.46 24.19 -6.95
N VAL A 173 4.75 24.00 -5.83
CA VAL A 173 3.31 24.16 -5.84
C VAL A 173 3.12 25.67 -5.99
N ASP A 174 3.20 26.18 -7.23
CA ASP A 174 2.73 27.52 -7.59
C ASP A 174 1.19 27.51 -7.61
N VAL A 175 0.63 27.01 -6.52
CA VAL A 175 -0.79 27.05 -6.24
C VAL A 175 -0.88 27.90 -5.01
N ASP A 176 -1.35 29.12 -5.22
CA ASP A 176 -1.70 30.04 -4.14
C ASP A 176 -2.39 29.23 -3.01
N PRO A 177 -1.82 29.18 -1.79
CA PRO A 177 -2.36 28.38 -0.71
C PRO A 177 -3.80 28.80 -0.34
N ASP A 178 -4.19 30.03 -0.66
CA ASP A 178 -5.56 30.52 -0.49
C ASP A 178 -6.52 29.93 -1.54
N ASN A 179 -5.99 29.36 -2.63
CA ASN A 179 -6.73 28.83 -3.77
C ASN A 179 -6.67 27.29 -3.87
N LEU A 180 -5.77 26.63 -3.12
CA LEU A 180 -5.63 25.16 -3.12
C LEU A 180 -6.94 24.45 -2.71
N ALA A 181 -7.65 24.98 -1.72
CA ALA A 181 -8.94 24.43 -1.30
C ALA A 181 -10.02 24.56 -2.38
N ALA A 182 -10.02 25.67 -3.13
CA ALA A 182 -10.92 25.89 -4.26
C ALA A 182 -10.58 24.92 -5.41
N ILE A 183 -9.31 24.78 -5.77
CA ILE A 183 -8.84 23.86 -6.80
C ILE A 183 -9.18 22.41 -6.43
N GLN A 184 -8.92 21.98 -5.19
CA GLN A 184 -9.32 20.64 -4.74
C GLN A 184 -10.83 20.43 -4.80
N SER A 185 -11.63 21.45 -4.46
CA SER A 185 -13.09 21.41 -4.56
C SER A 185 -13.54 21.28 -6.02
N ASP A 186 -12.96 22.06 -6.91
CA ASP A 186 -13.30 22.06 -8.34
C ASP A 186 -12.90 20.75 -9.02
N VAL A 187 -11.71 20.23 -8.71
CA VAL A 187 -11.25 18.91 -9.19
C VAL A 187 -12.18 17.80 -8.70
N ARG A 188 -12.57 17.80 -7.42
CA ARG A 188 -13.52 16.80 -6.89
C ARG A 188 -14.88 16.89 -7.57
N LYS A 189 -15.36 18.11 -7.85
CA LYS A 189 -16.62 18.34 -8.57
C LYS A 189 -16.53 17.87 -10.02
N ALA A 190 -15.42 18.16 -10.70
CA ALA A 190 -15.15 17.72 -12.06
C ALA A 190 -15.07 16.19 -12.16
N ILE A 191 -14.33 15.55 -11.24
CA ILE A 191 -14.30 14.09 -11.13
C ILE A 191 -15.71 13.55 -10.85
N GLY A 192 -16.45 14.12 -9.90
CA GLY A 192 -17.81 13.67 -9.59
C GLY A 192 -18.76 13.75 -10.78
N ALA A 193 -18.72 14.84 -11.55
CA ALA A 193 -19.52 15.00 -12.77
C ALA A 193 -19.10 14.02 -13.88
N CYS A 194 -17.79 13.84 -14.08
CA CYS A 194 -17.23 12.88 -15.01
C CYS A 194 -17.66 11.44 -14.66
N ARG A 195 -17.55 11.05 -13.38
CA ARG A 195 -17.90 9.71 -12.90
C ARG A 195 -19.40 9.42 -12.92
N ALA A 196 -20.24 10.46 -12.88
CA ALA A 196 -21.68 10.30 -13.11
C ALA A 196 -22.01 9.91 -14.57
N ILE A 197 -21.13 10.23 -15.53
CA ILE A 197 -21.27 9.90 -16.95
C ILE A 197 -20.53 8.61 -17.28
N ASN A 198 -19.29 8.47 -16.80
CA ASN A 198 -18.42 7.32 -16.98
C ASN A 198 -18.00 6.75 -15.62
N PRO A 199 -18.72 5.74 -15.10
CA PRO A 199 -18.43 5.15 -13.80
C PRO A 199 -17.04 4.50 -13.72
N ASP A 200 -16.49 4.09 -14.87
CA ASP A 200 -15.18 3.44 -14.97
C ASP A 200 -14.06 4.42 -14.56
N PRO A 201 -13.30 4.14 -13.48
CA PRO A 201 -12.25 5.02 -12.99
C PRO A 201 -11.02 5.09 -13.91
N SER A 202 -10.85 4.14 -14.84
CA SER A 202 -9.75 4.13 -15.80
C SER A 202 -9.93 5.15 -16.93
N VAL A 203 -11.16 5.63 -17.15
CA VAL A 203 -11.45 6.65 -18.15
C VAL A 203 -10.96 8.02 -17.63
N PRO A 204 -10.11 8.75 -18.39
CA PRO A 204 -9.67 10.08 -18.01
C PRO A 204 -10.84 11.05 -17.83
N CYS A 205 -10.69 11.97 -16.88
CA CYS A 205 -11.64 13.06 -16.68
C CYS A 205 -10.98 14.37 -17.09
N ASP A 206 -11.10 14.73 -18.37
CA ASP A 206 -10.41 15.88 -18.97
C ASP A 206 -10.72 17.17 -18.18
N ALA A 207 -11.96 17.39 -17.78
CA ALA A 207 -12.35 18.54 -16.95
C ALA A 207 -11.66 18.59 -15.58
N ALA A 208 -11.22 17.45 -15.03
CA ALA A 208 -10.44 17.40 -13.79
C ALA A 208 -8.95 17.64 -14.04
N ALA A 209 -8.42 17.22 -15.20
CA ALA A 209 -7.07 17.56 -15.65
C ALA A 209 -6.95 19.06 -15.94
N ASP A 210 -7.92 19.65 -16.63
CA ASP A 210 -8.02 21.08 -16.91
C ASP A 210 -8.04 21.90 -15.61
N ALA A 211 -8.82 21.47 -14.60
CA ALA A 211 -8.89 22.13 -13.30
C ALA A 211 -7.56 22.11 -12.52
N LEU A 212 -6.67 21.18 -12.86
CA LEU A 212 -5.31 21.10 -12.29
C LEU A 212 -4.27 21.85 -13.15
N GLY A 213 -4.67 22.45 -14.27
CA GLY A 213 -3.74 23.02 -15.24
C GLY A 213 -2.82 21.95 -15.85
N LEU A 214 -3.25 20.68 -15.81
CA LEU A 214 -2.57 19.58 -16.48
C LEU A 214 -3.03 19.62 -17.94
N GLU A 215 -2.40 20.45 -18.75
CA GLU A 215 -2.66 20.46 -20.19
C GLU A 215 -2.47 19.04 -20.74
N SER A 216 -3.49 18.50 -21.40
CA SER A 216 -3.30 17.34 -22.26
C SER A 216 -2.43 17.80 -23.41
N GLU A 217 -1.12 17.55 -23.37
CA GLU A 217 -0.27 17.62 -24.57
C GLU A 217 -0.68 16.50 -25.54
N VAL A 218 -1.86 16.67 -26.15
CA VAL A 218 -2.31 15.92 -27.32
C VAL A 218 -2.73 16.95 -28.35
N GLU A 219 -1.75 17.70 -28.87
CA GLU A 219 -1.88 18.37 -30.16
C GLU A 219 -0.94 17.73 -31.19
N GLN A 220 -1.60 16.93 -32.04
CA GLN A 220 -1.28 16.54 -33.44
C GLN A 220 -0.20 15.49 -33.71
#